data_AF-A0A4P7XLQ0-F1
#
_entry.id   AF-A0A4P7XLQ0-F1
#
_cell.length_a   1.000
_cell.length_b   1.000
_cell.length_c   1.000
_cell.angle_alpha   90.00
_cell.angle_beta   90.00
_cell.angle_gamma   90.00
#
_symmetry.space_group_name_H-M   'P 1'
#
loop_
_entity.id
_entity.type
_entity.pdbx_description
1 polymer ?
#
loop_
_entity_poly.entity_id
_entity_poly.type
_entity_poly.pdbx_seq_one_letter_code
_entity_poly.pdbx_strand_id
1 'polypeptide(L)'
;MTVRAYSDSELFLKAVHRNTILEQHRYFYIAQRLCDFFWEQNRKHRGVSTPGYPGHYGCRARLRDNKLEMFWFYNEFKQKNDGSGKHRVISHYIPREGKYRYHKRAFSRAHDWELPVIEATEKGFELLRRANADQVQIRKLCQVNEAALFQLACDMDDLELGMTLGLSQPPR
;
A
#
# COMPACT_ATOMS: atom_id res chain seq x y z
N MET A 1 -8.82 24.55 -31.27
CA MET A 1 -7.59 24.44 -30.44
C MET A 1 -7.92 23.89 -29.05
N THR A 2 -9.06 24.28 -28.48
CA THR A 2 -9.66 23.83 -27.21
C THR A 2 -9.93 22.33 -27.12
N VAL A 3 -10.57 21.71 -28.13
CA VAL A 3 -10.86 20.26 -28.16
C VAL A 3 -9.59 19.40 -28.05
N ARG A 4 -8.50 19.85 -28.70
CA ARG A 4 -7.21 19.15 -28.64
C ARG A 4 -6.59 19.26 -27.25
N ALA A 5 -6.59 20.44 -26.65
CA ALA A 5 -6.07 20.65 -25.29
C ALA A 5 -6.83 19.85 -24.22
N TYR A 6 -8.16 19.74 -24.37
CA TYR A 6 -8.99 18.89 -23.51
C TYR A 6 -8.61 17.42 -23.63
N SER A 7 -8.56 16.90 -24.86
CA SER A 7 -8.20 15.51 -25.16
C SER A 7 -6.79 15.16 -24.64
N ASP A 8 -5.82 16.06 -24.84
CA ASP A 8 -4.45 15.87 -24.36
C ASP A 8 -4.40 15.81 -22.81
N SER A 9 -5.20 16.65 -22.12
CA SER A 9 -5.30 16.66 -20.66
C SER A 9 -5.96 15.39 -20.11
N GLU A 10 -7.01 14.89 -20.78
CA GLU A 10 -7.67 13.64 -20.42
C GLU A 10 -6.73 12.44 -20.60
N LEU A 11 -5.99 12.39 -21.71
CA LEU A 11 -4.99 11.36 -21.97
C LEU A 11 -3.88 11.37 -20.91
N PHE A 12 -3.40 12.55 -20.53
CA PHE A 12 -2.41 12.71 -19.47
C PHE A 12 -2.92 12.16 -18.13
N LEU A 13 -4.12 12.56 -17.68
CA LEU A 13 -4.68 12.09 -16.40
C LEU A 13 -4.90 10.57 -16.39
N LYS A 14 -5.40 9.99 -17.48
CA LYS A 14 -5.53 8.53 -17.64
C LYS A 14 -4.18 7.83 -17.57
N ALA A 15 -3.15 8.39 -18.20
CA ALA A 15 -1.80 7.84 -18.16
C ALA A 15 -1.21 7.87 -16.74
N VAL A 16 -1.35 8.99 -16.02
CA VAL A 16 -0.91 9.10 -14.62
C VAL A 16 -1.64 8.09 -13.74
N HIS A 17 -2.97 8.01 -13.83
CA HIS A 17 -3.77 7.06 -13.05
C HIS A 17 -3.30 5.61 -13.28
N ARG A 18 -3.14 5.18 -14.54
CA ARG A 18 -2.63 3.84 -14.89
C ARG A 18 -1.23 3.58 -14.30
N ASN A 19 -0.33 4.56 -14.39
CA ASN A 19 1.00 4.44 -13.82
C ASN A 19 0.98 4.29 -12.28
N THR A 20 0.08 4.98 -11.58
CA THR A 20 -0.04 4.83 -10.12
C THR A 20 -0.48 3.42 -9.70
N ILE A 21 -1.28 2.74 -10.53
CA ILE A 21 -1.66 1.34 -10.30
C ILE A 21 -0.44 0.43 -10.52
N LEU A 22 0.21 0.58 -11.67
CA LEU A 22 1.39 -0.22 -12.01
C LEU A 22 2.50 -0.10 -10.96
N GLU A 23 2.74 1.11 -10.47
CA GLU A 23 3.76 1.38 -9.45
C GLU A 23 3.40 0.73 -8.11
N GLN A 24 2.12 0.72 -7.73
CA GLN A 24 1.67 0.00 -6.53
C GLN A 24 1.89 -1.52 -6.65
N HIS A 25 1.73 -2.11 -7.84
CA HIS A 25 2.07 -3.53 -8.07
C HIS A 25 3.58 -3.78 -7.95
N ARG A 26 4.43 -2.86 -8.41
CA ARG A 26 5.89 -2.95 -8.22
C ARG A 26 6.27 -2.85 -6.75
N TYR A 27 5.65 -1.94 -6.00
CA TYR A 27 5.84 -1.85 -4.55
C TYR A 27 5.40 -3.12 -3.82
N PHE A 28 4.28 -3.73 -4.25
CA PHE A 28 3.85 -5.02 -3.73
C PHE A 28 4.90 -6.11 -3.96
N TYR A 29 5.44 -6.22 -5.18
CA TYR A 29 6.51 -7.17 -5.48
C TYR A 29 7.73 -6.97 -4.56
N ILE A 30 8.20 -5.74 -4.39
CA ILE A 30 9.33 -5.43 -3.50
C ILE A 30 8.99 -5.80 -2.05
N ALA A 31 7.77 -5.49 -1.58
CA ALA A 31 7.31 -5.87 -0.25
C ALA A 31 7.28 -7.40 -0.06
N GLN A 32 6.91 -8.17 -1.08
CA GLN A 32 6.98 -9.63 -1.04
C GLN A 32 8.44 -10.12 -0.91
N ARG A 33 9.38 -9.52 -1.65
CA ARG A 33 10.80 -9.87 -1.52
C ARG A 33 11.35 -9.60 -0.12
N LEU A 34 10.91 -8.52 0.53
CA LEU A 34 11.24 -8.23 1.93
C LEU A 34 10.62 -9.26 2.90
N CYS A 35 9.40 -9.73 2.63
CA CYS A 35 8.80 -10.84 3.38
C CYS A 35 9.59 -12.13 3.19
N ASP A 36 9.96 -12.47 1.96
CA ASP A 36 10.73 -13.67 1.63
C ASP A 36 12.07 -13.68 2.38
N PHE A 37 12.77 -12.54 2.38
CA PHE A 37 13.99 -12.35 3.15
C PHE A 37 13.78 -12.66 4.63
N PHE A 38 12.76 -12.06 5.25
CA PHE A 38 12.43 -12.33 6.67
C PHE A 38 12.16 -13.83 6.90
N TRP A 39 11.32 -14.44 6.06
CA TRP A 39 10.95 -15.85 6.18
C TRP A 39 12.11 -16.80 5.94
N GLU A 40 13.08 -16.43 5.11
CA GLU A 40 14.31 -17.19 4.94
C GLU A 40 15.14 -17.19 6.23
N GLN A 41 15.33 -16.03 6.87
CA GLN A 41 16.05 -15.96 8.15
C GLN A 41 15.28 -16.70 9.26
N ASN A 42 13.96 -16.55 9.30
CA ASN A 42 13.11 -17.29 10.24
C ASN A 42 13.25 -18.80 10.07
N ARG A 43 13.30 -19.30 8.82
CA ARG A 43 13.51 -20.73 8.52
C ARG A 43 14.86 -21.26 9.00
N LYS A 44 15.93 -20.46 8.92
CA LYS A 44 17.26 -20.85 9.42
C LYS A 44 17.27 -21.10 10.93
N HIS A 45 16.33 -20.50 11.67
CA HIS A 45 16.19 -20.61 13.12
C HIS A 45 15.05 -21.55 13.55
N ARG A 46 14.61 -22.49 12.68
CA ARG A 46 13.54 -23.46 12.98
C ARG A 46 14.00 -24.78 13.63
N GLY A 47 15.28 -24.92 13.96
CA GLY A 47 15.78 -26.11 14.65
C GLY A 47 15.42 -26.08 16.13
N VAL A 48 14.94 -27.19 16.68
CA VAL A 48 14.65 -27.33 18.14
C VAL A 48 15.91 -27.14 19.00
N SER A 49 17.09 -27.32 18.41
CA SER A 49 18.40 -27.08 19.01
C SER A 49 18.90 -25.64 18.86
N THR A 50 18.16 -24.76 18.18
CA THR A 50 18.56 -23.36 17.97
C THR A 50 18.02 -22.49 19.13
N PRO A 51 18.88 -21.74 19.84
CA PRO A 51 18.42 -20.77 20.84
C PRO A 51 17.45 -19.75 20.22
N GLY A 52 16.32 -19.48 20.89
CA GLY A 52 15.27 -18.60 20.36
C GLY A 52 14.34 -19.28 19.35
N TYR A 53 14.22 -20.61 19.41
CA TYR A 53 13.20 -21.36 18.70
C TYR A 53 11.88 -21.43 19.50
N PRO A 54 10.72 -21.30 18.84
CA PRO A 54 10.50 -20.81 17.47
C PRO A 54 10.45 -19.27 17.42
N GLY A 55 10.82 -18.69 16.27
CA GLY A 55 10.59 -17.26 16.02
C GLY A 55 9.11 -16.90 16.11
N HIS A 56 8.80 -15.91 16.93
CA HIS A 56 7.43 -15.50 17.23
C HIS A 56 6.90 -14.42 16.30
N TYR A 57 7.73 -13.73 15.52
CA TYR A 57 7.23 -12.70 14.62
C TYR A 57 7.05 -13.22 13.20
N GLY A 58 6.08 -12.64 12.50
CA GLY A 58 5.84 -12.85 11.08
C GLY A 58 5.42 -11.57 10.39
N CYS A 59 5.72 -11.46 9.11
CA CYS A 59 5.29 -10.35 8.27
C CYS A 59 4.58 -10.82 7.01
N ARG A 60 3.71 -9.96 6.48
CA ARG A 60 3.02 -10.18 5.21
C ARG A 60 2.79 -8.86 4.47
N ALA A 61 2.97 -8.93 3.16
CA ALA A 61 2.47 -7.95 2.21
C ALA A 61 1.18 -8.46 1.57
N ARG A 62 0.21 -7.57 1.34
CA ARG A 62 -1.06 -7.86 0.68
C ARG A 62 -1.40 -6.72 -0.26
N LEU A 63 -1.82 -7.04 -1.47
CA LEU A 63 -2.44 -6.10 -2.40
C LEU A 63 -3.85 -6.61 -2.72
N ARG A 64 -4.87 -5.83 -2.39
CA ARG A 64 -6.27 -6.15 -2.71
C ARG A 64 -7.02 -4.86 -3.01
N ASP A 65 -7.80 -4.82 -4.10
CA ASP A 65 -8.65 -3.68 -4.45
C ASP A 65 -7.88 -2.33 -4.43
N ASN A 66 -6.66 -2.32 -5.01
CA ASN A 66 -5.73 -1.18 -4.99
C ASN A 66 -5.29 -0.70 -3.60
N LYS A 67 -5.43 -1.56 -2.59
CA LYS A 67 -4.96 -1.33 -1.22
C LYS A 67 -3.74 -2.20 -0.95
N LEU A 68 -2.57 -1.56 -0.92
CA LEU A 68 -1.32 -2.18 -0.53
C LEU A 68 -1.13 -2.09 0.99
N GLU A 69 -1.01 -3.24 1.65
CA GLU A 69 -0.81 -3.37 3.09
C GLU A 69 0.46 -4.18 3.38
N MET A 70 1.25 -3.71 4.33
CA MET A 70 2.41 -4.44 4.87
C MET A 70 2.28 -4.44 6.39
N PHE A 71 2.17 -5.61 6.99
CA PHE A 71 1.87 -5.75 8.42
C PHE A 71 2.65 -6.87 9.08
N TRP A 72 2.74 -6.75 10.40
CA TRP A 72 3.35 -7.72 11.30
C TRP A 72 2.29 -8.45 12.11
N PHE A 73 2.62 -9.67 12.51
CA PHE A 73 1.81 -10.50 13.40
C PHE A 73 2.72 -11.27 14.36
N TYR A 74 2.18 -11.58 15.54
CA TYR A 74 2.81 -12.41 16.55
C TYR A 74 2.25 -13.84 16.50
N ASN A 75 3.10 -14.83 16.37
CA ASN A 75 2.80 -16.24 16.32
C ASN A 75 2.90 -16.83 17.72
N GLU A 76 1.76 -17.28 18.23
CA GLU A 76 1.66 -18.09 19.44
C GLU A 76 1.66 -19.57 19.05
N PHE A 77 2.53 -20.35 19.68
CA PHE A 77 2.67 -21.78 19.44
C PHE A 77 2.01 -22.54 20.59
N LYS A 78 0.85 -23.15 20.34
CA LYS A 78 0.15 -23.99 21.31
C LYS A 78 0.44 -25.46 21.02
N GLN A 79 0.87 -26.21 22.02
CA GLN A 79 1.08 -27.65 21.87
C GLN A 79 -0.24 -28.33 21.47
N LYS A 80 -0.20 -29.29 20.55
CA LYS A 80 -1.36 -30.11 20.21
C LYS A 80 -1.50 -31.23 21.26
N ASN A 81 -2.72 -31.45 21.71
CA ASN A 81 -3.07 -32.51 22.67
C ASN A 81 -3.21 -33.89 22.01
N ASP A 82 -2.66 -34.09 20.81
CA ASP A 82 -2.80 -35.30 19.99
C ASP A 82 -1.61 -36.27 20.15
N GLY A 83 -0.74 -36.04 21.14
CA GLY A 83 0.45 -36.87 21.39
C GLY A 83 1.56 -36.74 20.33
N SER A 84 1.36 -35.94 19.27
CA SER A 84 2.31 -35.84 18.14
C SER A 84 3.54 -34.97 18.41
N GLY A 85 3.57 -34.24 19.54
CA GLY A 85 4.59 -33.24 19.85
C GLY A 85 4.58 -32.01 18.94
N LYS A 86 3.59 -31.89 18.03
CA LYS A 86 3.47 -30.76 17.10
C LYS A 86 2.76 -29.58 17.76
N HIS A 87 3.05 -28.37 17.25
CA HIS A 87 2.40 -27.14 17.69
C HIS A 87 1.35 -26.67 16.68
N ARG A 88 0.24 -26.13 17.15
CA ARG A 88 -0.67 -25.27 16.39
C ARG A 88 -0.16 -23.83 16.49
N VAL A 89 -0.09 -23.15 15.35
CA VAL A 89 0.28 -21.72 15.30
C VAL A 89 -0.99 -20.87 15.25
N ILE A 90 -1.07 -19.88 16.13
CA ILE A 90 -2.11 -18.84 16.13
C ILE A 90 -1.41 -17.51 15.85
N SER A 91 -1.79 -16.84 14.77
CA SER A 91 -1.21 -15.55 14.37
C SER A 91 -2.09 -14.39 14.84
N HIS A 92 -1.53 -13.54 15.69
CA HIS A 92 -2.16 -12.35 16.25
C HIS A 92 -1.69 -11.10 15.50
N TYR A 93 -2.61 -10.38 14.87
CA TYR A 93 -2.28 -9.12 14.19
C TYR A 93 -1.70 -8.10 15.17
N ILE A 94 -0.62 -7.42 14.77
CA ILE A 94 -0.05 -6.33 15.56
C ILE A 94 -0.52 -5.00 14.96
N PRO A 95 -1.22 -4.14 15.73
CA PRO A 95 -1.60 -2.83 15.23
C PRO A 95 -0.37 -1.94 15.07
N ARG A 96 -0.33 -1.20 13.96
CA ARG A 96 0.68 -0.17 13.73
C ARG A 96 0.23 1.13 14.37
N GLU A 97 0.91 1.56 15.42
CA GLU A 97 0.64 2.84 16.10
C GLU A 97 1.29 4.04 15.39
N GLY A 98 2.42 3.81 14.70
CA GLY A 98 3.09 4.84 13.91
C GLY A 98 2.52 4.99 12.50
N LYS A 99 2.72 6.17 11.88
CA LYS A 99 2.19 6.46 10.53
C LYS A 99 2.69 5.46 9.48
N TYR A 100 4.01 5.34 9.35
CA TYR A 100 4.66 4.47 8.36
C TYR A 100 5.53 3.38 8.95
N ARG A 101 5.82 3.42 10.26
CA ARG A 101 6.71 2.47 10.93
C ARG A 101 6.05 1.90 12.19
N TYR A 102 6.29 0.63 12.46
CA TYR A 102 6.03 0.04 13.78
C TYR A 102 7.06 0.54 14.78
N HIS A 103 6.63 0.89 16.00
CA HIS A 103 7.55 1.23 17.08
C HIS A 103 8.32 -0.02 17.54
N LYS A 104 9.56 0.17 18.02
CA LYS A 104 10.39 -0.93 18.56
C LYS A 104 9.67 -1.73 19.65
N ARG A 105 8.83 -1.08 20.47
CA ARG A 105 8.02 -1.73 21.52
C ARG A 105 7.07 -2.81 21.01
N ALA A 106 6.62 -2.73 19.75
CA ALA A 106 5.79 -3.76 19.12
C ALA A 106 6.53 -5.11 18.98
N PHE A 107 7.86 -5.07 19.00
CA PHE A 107 8.77 -6.20 18.88
C PHE A 107 9.49 -6.53 20.20
N SER A 108 8.93 -6.10 21.34
CA SER A 108 9.54 -6.30 22.67
C SER A 108 9.75 -7.76 23.08
N ARG A 109 9.06 -8.70 22.43
CA ARG A 109 9.18 -10.15 22.67
C ARG A 109 10.07 -10.86 21.65
N ALA A 110 10.70 -10.11 20.74
CA ALA A 110 11.52 -10.69 19.70
C ALA A 110 12.80 -11.27 20.29
N HIS A 111 13.24 -12.41 19.77
CA HIS A 111 14.55 -12.95 20.11
C HIS A 111 15.68 -12.06 19.55
N ASP A 112 16.88 -12.18 20.11
CA ASP A 112 18.05 -11.39 19.70
C ASP A 112 18.35 -11.51 18.20
N TRP A 113 18.11 -12.69 17.62
CA TRP A 113 18.27 -12.93 16.19
C TRP A 113 17.13 -12.30 15.36
N GLU A 114 15.91 -12.20 15.91
CA GLU A 114 14.75 -11.65 15.21
C GLU A 114 14.87 -10.13 15.05
N LEU A 115 15.32 -9.43 16.09
CA LEU A 115 15.42 -7.97 16.12
C LEU A 115 16.14 -7.36 14.90
N PRO A 116 17.38 -7.77 14.54
CA PRO A 116 18.06 -7.19 13.39
C PRO A 116 17.35 -7.49 12.06
N VAL A 117 16.73 -8.67 11.92
CA VAL A 117 15.97 -9.04 10.71
C VAL A 117 14.68 -8.23 10.62
N ILE A 118 13.96 -8.07 11.73
CA ILE A 118 12.77 -7.22 11.83
C ILE A 118 13.12 -5.78 11.48
N GLU A 119 14.21 -5.23 12.03
CA GLU A 119 14.60 -3.85 11.78
C GLU A 119 14.97 -3.61 10.30
N ALA A 120 15.65 -4.57 9.66
CA ALA A 120 15.95 -4.52 8.24
C ALA A 120 14.68 -4.58 7.37
N THR A 121 13.78 -5.53 7.63
CA THR A 121 12.52 -5.68 6.89
C THR A 121 11.60 -4.48 7.09
N GLU A 122 11.45 -4.00 8.33
CA GLU A 122 10.57 -2.88 8.66
C GLU A 122 11.10 -1.54 8.11
N LYS A 123 12.42 -1.36 8.00
CA LYS A 123 13.00 -0.21 7.29
C LYS A 123 12.57 -0.18 5.82
N GLY A 124 12.55 -1.34 5.15
CA GLY A 124 12.05 -1.46 3.78
C GLY A 124 10.55 -1.18 3.68
N PHE A 125 9.74 -1.75 4.58
CA PHE A 125 8.30 -1.48 4.62
C PHE A 125 7.97 -0.02 4.90
N GLU A 126 8.72 0.65 5.78
CA GLU A 126 8.50 2.06 6.06
C GLU A 126 8.63 2.92 4.79
N LEU A 127 9.67 2.69 3.99
CA LEU A 127 9.88 3.40 2.73
C LEU A 127 8.74 3.11 1.73
N LEU A 128 8.35 1.84 1.60
CA LEU A 128 7.24 1.46 0.70
C LEU A 128 5.89 2.03 1.17
N ARG A 129 5.63 2.09 2.48
CA ARG A 129 4.40 2.70 3.02
C ARG A 129 4.36 4.20 2.76
N ARG A 130 5.50 4.91 2.83
CA ARG A 130 5.60 6.33 2.46
C ARG A 130 5.32 6.52 0.97
N ALA A 131 6.06 5.82 0.11
CA ALA A 131 5.89 5.92 -1.34
C ALA A 131 4.46 5.55 -1.79
N ASN A 132 3.87 4.52 -1.20
CA ASN A 132 2.47 4.15 -1.49
C ASN A 132 1.47 5.22 -1.04
N ALA A 133 1.72 5.91 0.09
CA ALA A 133 0.84 7.02 0.51
C ALA A 133 0.90 8.19 -0.48
N ASP A 134 2.09 8.49 -1.02
CA ASP A 134 2.25 9.50 -2.06
C ASP A 134 1.55 9.08 -3.37
N GLN A 135 1.65 7.81 -3.77
CA GLN A 135 0.91 7.26 -4.93
C GLN A 135 -0.61 7.35 -4.76
N VAL A 136 -1.12 7.06 -3.57
CA VAL A 136 -2.55 7.22 -3.25
C VAL A 136 -2.97 8.69 -3.35
N GLN A 137 -2.12 9.61 -2.89
CA GLN A 137 -2.39 11.04 -2.99
C GLN A 137 -2.39 11.53 -4.44
N ILE A 138 -1.43 11.11 -5.26
CA ILE A 138 -1.39 11.42 -6.70
C ILE A 138 -2.68 10.93 -7.37
N ARG A 139 -3.09 9.68 -7.09
CA ARG A 139 -4.33 9.12 -7.64
C ARG A 139 -5.56 9.95 -7.27
N LYS A 140 -5.66 10.37 -6.01
CA LYS A 140 -6.76 11.23 -5.55
C LYS A 140 -6.77 12.58 -6.27
N LEU A 141 -5.60 13.20 -6.45
CA LEU A 141 -5.49 14.46 -7.18
C LEU A 141 -5.86 14.30 -8.66
N CYS A 142 -5.47 13.19 -9.30
CA CYS A 142 -5.89 12.89 -10.68
C CYS A 142 -7.41 12.79 -10.80
N GLN A 143 -8.09 12.12 -9.87
CA GLN A 143 -9.54 12.00 -9.87
C GLN A 143 -10.24 13.35 -9.69
N VAL A 144 -9.70 14.21 -8.81
CA VAL A 144 -10.22 15.58 -8.63
C VAL A 144 -10.04 16.41 -9.90
N ASN A 145 -8.87 16.31 -10.54
CA ASN A 145 -8.59 17.03 -11.79
C ASN A 145 -9.44 16.53 -12.95
N GLU A 146 -9.74 15.22 -13.01
CA GLU A 146 -10.62 14.62 -14.02
C GLU A 146 -12.06 15.18 -13.88
N ALA A 147 -12.57 15.26 -12.65
CA ALA A 147 -13.88 15.87 -12.40
C ALA A 147 -13.92 17.36 -12.76
N ALA A 148 -12.87 18.12 -12.43
CA ALA A 148 -12.77 19.52 -12.78
C ALA A 148 -12.68 19.73 -14.31
N LEU A 149 -11.92 18.88 -15.00
CA LEU A 149 -11.80 18.91 -16.46
C LEU A 149 -13.15 18.63 -17.12
N PHE A 150 -13.90 17.63 -16.63
CA PHE A 150 -15.25 17.33 -17.11
C PHE A 150 -16.20 18.53 -16.94
N GLN A 151 -16.19 19.18 -15.76
CA GLN A 151 -17.02 20.35 -15.52
C GLN A 151 -16.68 21.50 -16.49
N LEU A 152 -15.40 21.76 -16.74
CA LEU A 152 -14.97 22.78 -17.69
C LEU A 152 -15.44 22.49 -19.13
N ALA A 153 -15.49 21.23 -19.54
CA ALA A 153 -16.05 20.87 -20.84
C ALA A 153 -17.54 21.14 -20.92
N CYS A 154 -18.32 20.75 -19.91
CA CYS A 154 -19.75 21.06 -19.85
C CYS A 154 -20.01 22.57 -19.90
N ASP A 155 -19.28 23.35 -19.09
CA ASP A 155 -19.43 24.80 -19.05
C ASP A 155 -19.08 25.46 -20.40
N MET A 156 -18.07 24.92 -21.11
CA MET A 156 -17.72 25.40 -22.45
C MET A 156 -18.78 25.06 -23.49
N ASP A 157 -19.31 23.84 -23.49
CA ASP A 157 -20.37 23.42 -24.41
C ASP A 157 -21.62 24.30 -24.23
N ASP A 158 -21.97 24.63 -22.98
CA ASP A 158 -23.07 25.55 -22.65
C ASP A 158 -22.83 26.98 -23.16
N LEU A 159 -21.59 27.48 -23.04
CA LEU A 159 -21.21 28.79 -23.59
C LEU A 159 -21.30 28.82 -25.11
N GLU A 160 -20.81 27.78 -25.80
CA GLU A 160 -20.88 27.65 -27.26
C GLU A 160 -22.34 27.55 -27.74
N LEU A 161 -23.20 26.82 -27.02
CA LEU A 161 -24.64 26.73 -27.27
C LEU A 161 -25.36 28.07 -27.04
N GLY A 162 -25.03 28.78 -25.95
CA GLY A 162 -25.60 30.11 -25.65
C GLY A 162 -25.22 31.16 -26.69
N MET A 163 -23.99 31.10 -27.22
CA MET A 163 -23.51 31.97 -28.31
C MET A 163 -24.16 31.64 -29.65
N THR A 164 -24.42 30.37 -29.95
CA THR A 164 -25.06 29.94 -31.21
C THR A 164 -26.58 30.17 -31.21
N LEU A 165 -27.23 30.15 -30.05
CA LEU A 165 -28.66 30.44 -29.90
C LEU A 165 -28.99 31.94 -29.80
N GLY A 166 -27.99 32.83 -29.86
CA GLY A 166 -28.21 34.27 -29.98
C GLY A 166 -28.96 34.89 -28.80
N LEU A 167 -28.77 34.39 -27.59
CA LEU A 167 -29.26 35.06 -26.38
C LEU A 167 -28.44 36.34 -26.16
N SER A 168 -28.89 37.40 -26.84
CA SER A 168 -28.45 38.78 -26.65
C SER A 168 -28.58 39.16 -25.18
N GLN A 169 -27.59 39.91 -24.69
CA GLN A 169 -27.60 40.48 -23.34
C GLN A 169 -28.96 41.15 -23.06
N PRO A 170 -29.51 41.03 -21.84
CA PRO A 170 -30.65 41.84 -21.47
C PRO A 170 -30.25 43.33 -21.55
N PRO A 171 -31.12 44.20 -22.09
CA PRO A 171 -30.84 45.63 -22.16
C PRO A 171 -30.74 46.21 -20.74
N ARG A 172 -29.89 47.23 -20.64
CA ARG A 172 -29.46 47.92 -19.40
C ARG A 172 -30.58 48.26 -18.43
#